data_AF-A0A3D4NP13-F1
#
_entry.id   AF-A0A3D4NP13-F1
#
_cell.length_a   1.000
_cell.length_b   1.000
_cell.length_c   1.000
_cell.angle_alpha   90.00
_cell.angle_beta   90.00
_cell.angle_gamma   90.00
#
_symmetry.space_group_name_H-M   'P 1'
#
loop_
_entity.id
_entity.type
_entity.pdbx_description
1 polymer ?
#
loop_
_entity_poly.entity_id
_entity_poly.type
_entity_poly.pdbx_seq_one_letter_code
_entity_poly.pdbx_strand_id
1 'polypeptide(L)'
;MNVDLHCHSTASDGALAPAVLVARAFEKGVQVLALTDHDTLEGLDEARSAATALGMQLVNGVELSCTWGGATIHVLGYGFDVNAPPLVEAIARLHDGRWLRSEEISRKLALKGMPGALEGARAVQQALGDSGNAPARPHFADWMVREGFVKDRAEAFRKWLGAGKLGDVKQHWPTLEETVETLRAAKAWVSL
;
A
#
# COMPACT_ATOMS: atom_id res chain seq x y z
N MET A 1 -7.61 7.83 -21.32
CA MET A 1 -7.81 6.41 -20.98
C MET A 1 -9.05 6.37 -20.11
N ASN A 2 -10.05 5.53 -20.45
CA ASN A 2 -11.34 5.50 -19.75
C ASN A 2 -11.38 4.52 -18.57
N VAL A 3 -10.34 3.72 -18.40
CA VAL A 3 -10.23 2.70 -17.35
C VAL A 3 -8.87 2.83 -16.67
N ASP A 4 -8.86 2.86 -15.34
CA ASP A 4 -7.65 2.80 -14.53
C ASP A 4 -7.87 1.75 -13.42
N LEU A 5 -7.06 0.69 -13.41
CA LEU A 5 -7.25 -0.43 -12.49
C LEU A 5 -6.14 -0.54 -11.45
N HIS A 6 -5.23 0.44 -11.35
CA HIS A 6 -4.15 0.37 -10.37
C HIS A 6 -3.81 1.77 -9.86
N CYS A 7 -4.37 2.12 -8.71
CA CYS A 7 -4.11 3.39 -8.06
C CYS A 7 -4.20 3.27 -6.54
N HIS A 8 -3.41 4.07 -5.83
CA HIS A 8 -3.31 4.03 -4.37
C HIS A 8 -3.76 5.37 -3.78
N SER A 9 -4.38 5.30 -2.62
CA SER A 9 -4.79 6.44 -1.82
C SER A 9 -3.93 6.58 -0.57
N THR A 10 -4.24 7.56 0.27
CA THR A 10 -3.63 7.72 1.59
C THR A 10 -3.97 6.59 2.56
N ALA A 11 -4.88 5.66 2.21
CA ALA A 11 -5.08 4.43 2.97
C ALA A 11 -3.86 3.49 2.92
N SER A 12 -2.95 3.67 1.95
CA SER A 12 -1.67 2.98 1.94
C SER A 12 -0.48 3.93 1.75
N ASP A 13 0.01 4.11 0.52
CA ASP A 13 1.18 4.94 0.20
C ASP A 13 0.92 5.97 -0.91
N GLY A 14 -0.35 6.15 -1.28
CA GLY A 14 -0.80 7.19 -2.19
C GLY A 14 -0.76 8.59 -1.55
N ALA A 15 -0.78 9.61 -2.40
CA ALA A 15 -0.68 11.00 -1.99
C ALA A 15 -2.03 11.70 -1.81
N LEU A 16 -3.14 11.07 -2.23
CA LEU A 16 -4.48 11.67 -2.22
C LEU A 16 -5.44 10.80 -1.42
N ALA A 17 -6.31 11.44 -0.65
CA ALA A 17 -7.42 10.76 0.01
C ALA A 17 -8.30 10.03 -1.03
N PRO A 18 -8.94 8.89 -0.66
CA PRO A 18 -9.72 8.08 -1.59
C PRO A 18 -10.73 8.89 -2.42
N ALA A 19 -11.50 9.80 -1.79
CA ALA A 19 -12.47 10.63 -2.52
C ALA A 19 -11.79 11.63 -3.47
N VAL A 20 -10.67 12.22 -3.07
CA VAL A 20 -9.92 13.19 -3.88
C VAL A 20 -9.26 12.51 -5.08
N LEU A 21 -8.74 11.30 -4.88
CA LEU A 21 -8.19 10.46 -5.95
C LEU A 21 -9.26 10.14 -6.99
N VAL A 22 -10.44 9.72 -6.55
CA VAL A 22 -11.60 9.43 -7.40
C VAL A 22 -12.01 10.65 -8.21
N ALA A 23 -12.18 11.81 -7.57
CA ALA A 23 -12.55 13.05 -8.26
C ALA A 23 -11.52 13.44 -9.33
N ARG A 24 -10.23 13.35 -8.98
CA ARG A 24 -9.13 13.62 -9.92
C ARG A 24 -9.14 12.66 -11.12
N ALA A 25 -9.40 11.37 -10.90
CA ALA A 25 -9.49 10.39 -11.99
C ALA A 25 -10.65 10.73 -12.95
N PHE A 26 -11.82 11.06 -12.39
CA PHE A 26 -13.00 11.47 -13.16
C PHE A 26 -12.73 12.72 -14.00
N GLU A 27 -12.10 13.75 -13.43
CA GLU A 27 -11.69 14.97 -14.15
C GLU A 27 -10.74 14.69 -15.33
N LYS A 28 -10.02 13.56 -15.31
CA LYS A 28 -9.14 13.10 -16.40
C LYS A 28 -9.84 12.16 -17.39
N GLY A 29 -11.15 11.96 -17.25
CA GLY A 29 -11.98 11.17 -18.15
C GLY A 29 -11.99 9.67 -17.84
N VAL A 30 -11.52 9.25 -16.66
CA VAL A 30 -11.68 7.86 -16.19
C VAL A 30 -13.15 7.61 -15.87
N GLN A 31 -13.67 6.48 -16.32
CA GLN A 31 -15.06 6.05 -16.15
C GLN A 31 -15.16 4.78 -15.30
N VAL A 32 -14.11 3.94 -15.31
CA VAL A 32 -13.98 2.76 -14.45
C VAL A 32 -12.67 2.86 -13.68
N LEU A 33 -12.75 2.86 -12.35
CA LEU A 33 -11.61 2.93 -11.46
C LEU A 33 -11.55 1.68 -10.56
N ALA A 34 -10.37 1.13 -10.31
CA ALA A 34 -10.14 0.25 -9.16
C ALA A 34 -9.18 0.92 -8.17
N LEU A 35 -9.59 1.06 -6.92
CA LEU A 35 -8.70 1.44 -5.83
C LEU A 35 -8.00 0.18 -5.32
N THR A 36 -6.68 0.14 -5.36
CA THR A 36 -5.88 -1.05 -5.09
C THR A 36 -4.82 -0.74 -4.04
N ASP A 37 -5.24 -0.18 -2.90
CA ASP A 37 -4.33 0.12 -1.79
C ASP A 37 -3.60 -1.14 -1.31
N HIS A 38 -2.36 -0.93 -0.85
CA HIS A 38 -1.50 -2.01 -0.40
C HIS A 38 -1.99 -2.63 0.90
N ASP A 39 -2.34 -3.93 0.83
CA ASP A 39 -2.69 -4.78 1.98
C ASP A 39 -3.77 -4.21 2.91
N THR A 40 -4.69 -3.40 2.37
CA THR A 40 -5.80 -2.82 3.12
C THR A 40 -6.98 -2.51 2.23
N LEU A 41 -8.17 -2.44 2.83
CA LEU A 41 -9.42 -2.03 2.19
C LEU A 41 -9.97 -0.72 2.76
N GLU A 42 -9.25 -0.07 3.70
CA GLU A 42 -9.70 1.11 4.44
C GLU A 42 -10.27 2.22 3.54
N GLY A 43 -9.71 2.42 2.34
CA GLY A 43 -10.14 3.47 1.41
C GLY A 43 -11.36 3.14 0.55
N LEU A 44 -11.84 1.88 0.50
CA LEU A 44 -12.84 1.46 -0.49
C LEU A 44 -14.21 2.12 -0.29
N ASP A 45 -14.67 2.28 0.95
CA ASP A 45 -16.00 2.84 1.22
C ASP A 45 -16.07 4.34 0.88
N GLU A 46 -15.02 5.08 1.21
CA GLU A 46 -14.88 6.49 0.84
C GLU A 46 -14.81 6.64 -0.69
N ALA A 47 -13.96 5.85 -1.35
CA ALA A 47 -13.84 5.86 -2.81
C ALA A 47 -15.17 5.50 -3.49
N ARG A 48 -15.92 4.53 -2.96
CA ARG A 48 -17.20 4.09 -3.53
C ARG A 48 -18.24 5.20 -3.47
N SER A 49 -18.30 5.88 -2.33
CA SER A 49 -19.20 7.01 -2.11
C SER A 49 -18.92 8.13 -3.11
N ALA A 50 -17.64 8.49 -3.28
CA ALA A 50 -17.22 9.50 -4.25
C ALA A 50 -17.49 9.09 -5.70
N ALA A 51 -17.20 7.84 -6.07
CA ALA A 51 -17.40 7.35 -7.43
C ALA A 51 -18.90 7.35 -7.80
N THR A 52 -19.75 6.91 -6.87
CA THR A 52 -21.21 6.91 -7.03
C THR A 52 -21.75 8.32 -7.23
N ALA A 53 -21.26 9.31 -6.46
CA ALA A 53 -21.66 10.71 -6.60
C ALA A 53 -21.29 11.31 -7.97
N LEU A 54 -20.22 10.82 -8.61
CA LEU A 54 -19.75 11.26 -9.92
C LEU A 54 -20.32 10.44 -11.09
N GLY A 55 -21.09 9.38 -10.81
CA GLY A 55 -21.54 8.44 -11.85
C GLY A 55 -20.40 7.59 -12.45
N MET A 56 -19.28 7.46 -11.72
CA MET A 56 -18.14 6.64 -12.10
C MET A 56 -18.28 5.23 -11.54
N GLN A 57 -17.88 4.22 -12.30
CA GLN A 57 -17.87 2.83 -11.81
C GLN A 57 -16.62 2.59 -10.97
N LEU A 58 -16.80 2.16 -9.71
CA LEU A 58 -15.71 1.66 -8.87
C LEU A 58 -15.71 0.13 -8.84
N VAL A 59 -14.54 -0.46 -9.07
CA VAL A 59 -14.25 -1.88 -8.85
C VAL A 59 -13.50 -2.02 -7.53
N ASN A 60 -13.94 -2.95 -6.67
CA ASN A 60 -13.19 -3.29 -5.46
C ASN A 60 -11.84 -3.83 -5.87
N GLY A 61 -10.77 -3.17 -5.45
CA GLY A 61 -9.41 -3.57 -5.72
C GLY A 61 -8.63 -3.73 -4.41
N VAL A 62 -7.54 -4.50 -4.48
CA VAL A 62 -6.53 -4.58 -3.42
C VAL A 62 -5.21 -5.00 -4.06
N GLU A 63 -4.09 -4.50 -3.57
CA GLU A 63 -2.76 -4.98 -3.95
C GLU A 63 -2.13 -5.71 -2.76
N LEU A 64 -2.05 -7.04 -2.83
CA LEU A 64 -1.52 -7.87 -1.76
C LEU A 64 -0.02 -8.11 -1.93
N SER A 65 0.74 -7.87 -0.87
CA SER A 65 2.17 -8.18 -0.80
C SER A 65 2.41 -9.66 -0.58
N CYS A 66 3.29 -10.25 -1.36
CA CYS A 66 3.70 -11.63 -1.18
C CYS A 66 5.17 -11.85 -1.52
N THR A 67 5.64 -13.06 -1.29
CA THR A 67 7.00 -13.48 -1.65
C THR A 67 7.00 -14.56 -2.71
N TRP A 68 7.92 -14.43 -3.65
CA TRP A 68 8.18 -15.42 -4.68
C TRP A 68 9.65 -15.43 -5.05
N GLY A 69 10.29 -16.61 -5.02
CA GLY A 69 11.72 -16.74 -5.33
C GLY A 69 12.64 -15.87 -4.46
N GLY A 70 12.23 -15.56 -3.22
CA GLY A 70 12.97 -14.68 -2.32
C GLY A 70 12.85 -13.18 -2.63
N ALA A 71 12.02 -12.78 -3.60
CA ALA A 71 11.67 -11.39 -3.86
C ALA A 71 10.29 -11.06 -3.27
N THR A 72 10.08 -9.80 -2.86
CA THR A 72 8.74 -9.27 -2.63
C THR A 72 8.14 -8.90 -3.98
N ILE A 73 6.96 -9.44 -4.27
CA ILE A 73 6.13 -9.08 -5.41
C ILE A 73 4.75 -8.69 -4.87
N HIS A 74 3.90 -8.16 -5.74
CA HIS A 74 2.53 -7.84 -5.38
C HIS A 74 1.55 -8.50 -6.33
N VAL A 75 0.36 -8.80 -5.83
CA VAL A 75 -0.72 -9.44 -6.58
C VAL A 75 -1.97 -8.58 -6.46
N LEU A 76 -2.54 -8.20 -7.60
CA LEU A 76 -3.76 -7.42 -7.65
C LEU A 76 -4.98 -8.35 -7.60
N GLY A 77 -5.92 -8.02 -6.72
CA GLY A 77 -7.24 -8.66 -6.61
C GLY A 77 -8.34 -7.69 -7.00
N TYR A 78 -9.35 -8.15 -7.74
CA TYR A 78 -10.46 -7.32 -8.20
C TYR A 78 -11.83 -7.96 -8.04
N GLY A 79 -12.86 -7.14 -7.83
CA GLY A 79 -14.27 -7.54 -7.95
C GLY A 79 -14.75 -8.53 -6.87
N PHE A 80 -14.13 -8.49 -5.70
CA PHE A 80 -14.47 -9.33 -4.55
C PHE A 80 -15.50 -8.66 -3.62
N ASP A 81 -16.12 -9.46 -2.75
CA ASP A 81 -16.86 -8.97 -1.59
C ASP A 81 -15.86 -8.52 -0.51
N VAL A 82 -15.99 -7.28 -0.03
CA VAL A 82 -15.11 -6.71 1.00
C VAL A 82 -15.19 -7.46 2.34
N ASN A 83 -16.27 -8.21 2.55
CA ASN A 83 -16.47 -9.02 3.76
C ASN A 83 -16.11 -10.50 3.55
N ALA A 84 -15.51 -10.87 2.41
CA ALA A 84 -15.11 -12.25 2.14
C ALA A 84 -14.13 -12.73 3.24
N PRO A 85 -14.48 -13.74 4.07
CA PRO A 85 -13.66 -14.13 5.21
C PRO A 85 -12.20 -14.46 4.88
N PRO A 86 -11.88 -15.20 3.77
CA PRO A 86 -10.49 -15.47 3.41
C PRO A 86 -9.66 -14.20 3.22
N LEU A 87 -10.25 -13.17 2.62
CA LEU A 87 -9.59 -11.91 2.33
C LEU A 87 -9.42 -11.05 3.60
N VAL A 88 -10.47 -10.94 4.42
CA VAL A 88 -10.44 -10.21 5.70
C VAL A 88 -9.34 -10.77 6.61
N GLU A 89 -9.27 -12.10 6.74
CA GLU A 89 -8.24 -12.75 7.56
C GLU A 89 -6.83 -12.53 7.01
N ALA A 90 -6.66 -12.57 5.69
CA ALA A 90 -5.37 -12.34 5.06
C ALA A 90 -4.89 -10.89 5.24
N ILE A 91 -5.79 -9.92 5.06
CA ILE A 91 -5.49 -8.50 5.30
C ILE A 91 -5.08 -8.26 6.75
N ALA A 92 -5.76 -8.87 7.72
CA ALA A 92 -5.39 -8.76 9.13
C ALA A 92 -3.96 -9.26 9.38
N ARG A 93 -3.58 -10.42 8.83
CA ARG A 93 -2.20 -10.95 8.95
C ARG A 93 -1.18 -10.05 8.26
N LEU A 94 -1.51 -9.51 7.08
CA LEU A 94 -0.63 -8.60 6.34
C LEU A 94 -0.44 -7.27 7.07
N HIS A 95 -1.49 -6.77 7.72
CA HIS A 95 -1.45 -5.57 8.55
C HIS A 95 -0.43 -5.73 9.69
N ASP A 96 -0.51 -6.83 10.44
CA ASP A 96 0.47 -7.14 11.50
C ASP A 96 1.89 -7.26 10.94
N GLY A 97 2.03 -7.97 9.81
CA GLY A 97 3.30 -8.10 9.09
C GLY A 97 3.90 -6.75 8.68
N ARG A 98 3.06 -5.79 8.26
CA ARG A 98 3.48 -4.43 7.89
C ARG A 98 4.01 -3.63 9.07
N TRP A 99 3.40 -3.76 10.24
CA TRP A 99 3.89 -3.10 11.46
C TRP A 99 5.24 -3.67 11.89
N LEU A 100 5.35 -4.99 12.03
CA LEU A 100 6.61 -5.66 12.36
C LEU A 100 7.73 -5.31 11.37
N ARG A 101 7.39 -5.26 10.08
CA ARG A 101 8.31 -4.84 9.03
C ARG A 101 8.78 -3.40 9.24
N SER A 102 7.89 -2.48 9.58
CA SER A 102 8.20 -1.05 9.76
C SER A 102 9.07 -0.82 10.99
N GLU A 103 8.81 -1.56 12.08
CA GLU A 103 9.67 -1.60 13.27
C GLU A 103 11.08 -2.09 12.93
N GLU A 104 11.21 -3.17 12.16
CA GLU A 104 12.51 -3.71 11.78
C GLU A 104 13.29 -2.76 10.86
N ILE A 105 12.62 -2.06 9.94
CA ILE A 105 13.24 -1.00 9.13
C ILE A 105 13.80 0.09 10.05
N SER A 106 13.00 0.57 11.00
CA SER A 106 13.40 1.61 11.93
C SER A 106 14.60 1.19 12.78
N ARG A 107 14.55 -0.02 13.35
CA ARG A 107 15.66 -0.60 14.12
C ARG A 107 16.95 -0.64 13.32
N LYS A 108 16.90 -1.12 12.07
CA LYS A 108 18.08 -1.19 11.21
C LYS A 108 18.61 0.20 10.82
N LEU A 109 17.73 1.19 10.56
CA LEU A 109 18.12 2.56 10.26
C LEU A 109 18.77 3.24 11.47
N ALA A 110 18.26 3.01 12.68
CA ALA A 110 18.85 3.50 13.92
C ALA A 110 20.32 3.02 14.09
N LEU A 111 20.61 1.76 13.77
CA LEU A 111 21.98 1.21 13.76
C LEU A 111 22.91 1.88 12.73
N LYS A 112 22.37 2.67 11.82
CA LYS A 112 23.10 3.47 10.82
C LYS A 112 23.09 4.97 11.16
N GLY A 113 22.72 5.34 12.38
CA GLY A 113 22.72 6.72 12.85
C GLY A 113 21.45 7.50 12.48
N MET A 114 20.37 6.81 12.10
CA MET A 114 19.08 7.41 11.75
C MET A 114 17.99 6.94 12.74
N PRO A 115 18.04 7.34 14.02
CA PRO A 115 17.04 6.94 15.02
C PRO A 115 15.68 7.63 14.77
N GLY A 116 14.60 7.06 15.30
CA GLY A 116 13.25 7.65 15.23
C GLY A 116 12.56 7.52 13.86
N ALA A 117 13.01 6.58 13.02
CA ALA A 117 12.55 6.47 11.65
C ALA A 117 11.08 6.04 11.54
N LEU A 118 10.59 5.17 12.44
CA LEU A 118 9.19 4.72 12.43
C LEU A 118 8.25 5.87 12.76
N GLU A 119 8.52 6.60 13.84
CA GLU A 119 7.75 7.74 14.31
C GLU A 119 7.74 8.84 13.25
N GLY A 120 8.90 9.12 12.65
CA GLY A 120 9.05 10.07 11.57
C GLY A 120 8.26 9.69 10.32
N ALA A 121 8.36 8.43 9.87
CA ALA A 121 7.61 7.93 8.73
C ALA A 121 6.10 7.94 9.00
N ARG A 122 5.68 7.60 10.23
CA ARG A 122 4.26 7.66 10.64
C ARG A 122 3.74 9.09 10.62
N ALA A 123 4.51 10.06 11.11
CA ALA A 123 4.13 11.47 11.05
C ALA A 123 4.02 11.98 9.60
N VAL A 124 4.90 11.53 8.69
CA VAL A 124 4.77 11.82 7.25
C VAL A 124 3.45 11.29 6.70
N GLN A 125 3.13 10.01 6.99
CA GLN A 125 1.90 9.36 6.53
C GLN A 125 0.65 10.08 7.05
N GLN A 126 0.60 10.35 8.36
CA GLN A 126 -0.54 11.03 9.01
C GLN A 126 -0.76 12.45 8.50
N ALA A 127 0.28 13.13 8.04
CA ALA A 127 0.15 14.45 7.43
C ALA A 127 -0.53 14.41 6.04
N LEU A 128 -0.59 13.23 5.40
CA LEU A 128 -1.27 13.03 4.11
C LEU A 128 -2.71 12.53 4.30
N GLY A 129 -2.94 11.67 5.29
CA GLY A 129 -4.26 11.15 5.64
C GLY A 129 -4.22 10.28 6.89
N ASP A 130 -5.38 10.06 7.50
CA ASP A 130 -5.51 9.23 8.69
C ASP A 130 -5.77 7.77 8.28
N SER A 131 -4.72 6.96 8.23
CA SER A 131 -4.81 5.52 7.93
C SER A 131 -4.35 4.70 9.13
N GLY A 132 -5.05 3.59 9.39
CA GLY A 132 -4.66 2.59 10.37
C GLY A 132 -3.41 1.79 9.94
N ASN A 133 -3.11 1.75 8.65
CA ASN A 133 -2.04 0.95 8.06
C ASN A 133 -0.64 1.47 8.43
N ALA A 134 0.34 0.57 8.57
CA ALA A 134 1.71 0.95 8.90
C ALA A 134 2.36 1.81 7.77
N PRO A 135 3.30 2.71 8.09
CA PRO A 135 3.94 3.54 7.09
C PRO A 135 4.75 2.70 6.09
N ALA A 136 4.44 2.82 4.80
CA ALA A 136 5.23 2.24 3.73
C ALA A 136 6.62 2.89 3.56
N ARG A 137 7.52 2.23 2.80
CA ARG A 137 8.88 2.72 2.49
C ARG A 137 8.92 4.15 1.91
N PRO A 138 7.98 4.59 1.05
CA PRO A 138 7.96 5.97 0.58
C PRO A 138 7.89 7.00 1.73
N HIS A 139 7.16 6.71 2.81
CA HIS A 139 7.08 7.59 3.98
C HIS A 139 8.41 7.65 4.75
N PHE A 140 9.11 6.51 4.88
CA PHE A 140 10.48 6.50 5.41
C PHE A 140 11.41 7.32 4.52
N ALA A 141 11.31 7.20 3.20
CA ALA A 141 12.13 7.98 2.27
C ALA A 141 11.90 9.49 2.43
N ASP A 142 10.64 9.91 2.56
CA ASP A 142 10.28 11.31 2.82
C ASP A 142 10.80 11.82 4.14
N TRP A 143 10.66 11.03 5.21
CA TRP A 143 11.23 11.38 6.50
C TRP A 143 12.76 11.54 6.41
N MET A 144 13.45 10.62 5.74
CA MET A 144 14.91 10.71 5.55
C MET A 144 15.33 11.97 4.79
N VAL A 145 14.52 12.42 3.83
CA VAL A 145 14.76 13.69 3.12
C VAL A 145 14.52 14.89 4.04
N ARG A 146 13.41 14.89 4.80
CA ARG A 146 13.06 15.97 5.73
C ARG A 146 14.10 16.18 6.82
N GLU A 147 14.65 15.08 7.37
CA GLU A 147 15.71 15.12 8.39
C GLU A 147 17.12 15.35 7.81
N GLY A 148 17.26 15.44 6.48
CA GLY A 148 18.54 15.70 5.82
C GLY A 148 19.50 14.49 5.77
N PHE A 149 19.03 13.27 6.03
CA PHE A 149 19.85 12.05 5.91
C PHE A 149 20.17 11.69 4.45
N VAL A 150 19.31 12.10 3.51
CA VAL A 150 19.46 11.91 2.06
C VAL A 150 18.93 13.11 1.30
N LYS A 151 19.38 13.33 0.06
CA LYS A 151 19.01 14.51 -0.73
C LYS A 151 17.61 14.42 -1.35
N ASP A 152 17.16 13.21 -1.68
CA ASP A 152 15.90 12.93 -2.37
C ASP A 152 15.44 11.48 -2.15
N ARG A 153 14.18 11.18 -2.52
CA ARG A 153 13.61 9.83 -2.42
C ARG A 153 14.43 8.80 -3.21
N ALA A 154 14.95 9.17 -4.38
CA ALA A 154 15.70 8.26 -5.23
C ALA A 154 16.99 7.77 -4.54
N GLU A 155 17.68 8.66 -3.84
CA GLU A 155 18.82 8.32 -2.99
C GLU A 155 18.41 7.40 -1.82
N ALA A 156 17.28 7.69 -1.15
CA ALA A 156 16.77 6.85 -0.07
C ALA A 156 16.59 5.40 -0.52
N PHE A 157 15.93 5.17 -1.66
CA PHE A 157 15.72 3.82 -2.20
C PHE A 157 17.02 3.19 -2.69
N ARG A 158 17.86 3.93 -3.41
CA ARG A 158 19.13 3.39 -3.94
C ARG A 158 20.09 2.96 -2.83
N LYS A 159 20.16 3.70 -1.72
CA LYS A 159 21.10 3.42 -0.62
C LYS A 159 20.51 2.51 0.47
N TRP A 160 19.24 2.69 0.82
CA TRP A 160 18.70 2.18 2.08
C TRP A 160 17.44 1.33 1.92
N LEU A 161 16.46 1.75 1.13
CA LEU A 161 15.10 1.19 1.16
C LEU A 161 14.74 0.26 -0.01
N GLY A 162 15.53 0.28 -1.09
CA GLY A 162 15.28 -0.51 -2.30
C GLY A 162 15.59 -2.00 -2.15
N ALA A 163 15.30 -2.78 -3.19
CA ALA A 163 15.53 -4.23 -3.20
C ALA A 163 16.99 -4.58 -2.85
N GLY A 164 17.17 -5.58 -1.99
CA GLY A 164 18.46 -6.01 -1.47
C GLY A 164 19.13 -5.02 -0.50
N LYS A 165 18.46 -3.93 -0.13
CA LYS A 165 18.98 -2.95 0.85
C LYS A 165 18.41 -3.21 2.24
N LEU A 166 18.86 -2.39 3.18
CA LEU A 166 18.53 -2.51 4.60
C LEU A 166 17.01 -2.52 4.87
N GLY A 167 16.26 -1.68 4.17
CA GLY A 167 14.81 -1.56 4.25
C GLY A 167 14.03 -2.61 3.45
N ASP A 168 14.73 -3.51 2.75
CA ASP A 168 14.14 -4.68 2.09
C ASP A 168 13.90 -5.80 3.11
N VAL A 169 12.99 -5.55 4.03
CA VAL A 169 12.51 -6.52 5.03
C VAL A 169 11.36 -7.29 4.40
N LYS A 170 11.55 -8.60 4.25
CA LYS A 170 10.63 -9.54 3.57
C LYS A 170 9.93 -10.51 4.52
N GLN A 171 10.33 -10.50 5.78
CA GLN A 171 9.70 -11.34 6.79
C GLN A 171 8.21 -10.97 6.87
N HIS A 172 7.37 -11.98 7.11
CA HIS A 172 5.92 -11.85 7.34
C HIS A 172 5.02 -11.76 6.09
N TRP A 173 5.57 -11.84 4.89
CA TRP A 173 4.74 -11.95 3.69
C TRP A 173 4.29 -13.40 3.43
N PRO A 174 3.02 -13.62 3.02
CA PRO A 174 2.61 -14.91 2.47
C PRO A 174 3.37 -15.21 1.18
N THR A 175 3.35 -16.47 0.77
CA THR A 175 3.84 -16.89 -0.54
C THR A 175 2.88 -16.43 -1.64
N LEU A 176 3.38 -16.38 -2.88
CA LEU A 176 2.54 -16.13 -4.06
C LEU A 176 1.37 -17.12 -4.16
N GLU A 177 1.62 -18.40 -3.86
CA GLU A 177 0.61 -19.45 -3.90
C GLU A 177 -0.52 -19.17 -2.91
N GLU A 178 -0.21 -18.97 -1.63
CA GLU A 178 -1.19 -18.64 -0.59
C GLU A 178 -1.98 -17.36 -0.92
N THR A 179 -1.32 -16.37 -1.54
CA THR A 179 -1.95 -15.10 -1.93
C THR A 179 -2.97 -15.30 -3.05
N VAL A 180 -2.59 -16.04 -4.10
CA VAL A 180 -3.49 -16.37 -5.21
C VAL A 180 -4.65 -17.25 -4.75
N GLU A 181 -4.39 -18.23 -3.87
CA GLU A 181 -5.43 -19.07 -3.27
C GLU A 181 -6.43 -18.25 -2.46
N THR A 182 -5.94 -17.32 -1.62
CA THR A 182 -6.77 -16.39 -0.85
C THR A 182 -7.69 -15.57 -1.75
N LEU A 183 -7.13 -14.96 -2.79
CA LEU A 183 -7.90 -14.13 -3.73
C LEU A 183 -8.95 -14.97 -4.48
N ARG A 184 -8.60 -16.18 -4.92
CA ARG A 184 -9.55 -17.11 -5.55
C ARG A 184 -10.66 -17.56 -4.60
N ALA A 185 -10.33 -17.85 -3.34
CA ALA A 185 -11.31 -18.21 -2.32
C ALA A 185 -12.29 -17.05 -2.03
N ALA A 186 -11.81 -15.81 -2.13
CA ALA A 186 -12.63 -14.59 -2.08
C ALA A 186 -13.38 -14.28 -3.39
N LYS A 187 -13.28 -15.15 -4.40
CA LYS A 187 -13.86 -14.98 -5.75
C LYS A 187 -13.37 -13.72 -6.48
N ALA A 188 -12.17 -13.24 -6.14
CA ALA A 188 -11.53 -12.13 -6.83
C ALA A 188 -10.98 -12.57 -8.18
N TRP A 189 -11.00 -11.65 -9.16
CA TRP A 189 -10.13 -11.73 -10.32
C TRP A 189 -8.69 -11.40 -9.89
N VAL A 190 -7.72 -12.09 -10.47
CA VAL A 190 -6.31 -11.98 -10.07
C VAL A 190 -5.47 -11.48 -11.24
N SER A 191 -4.62 -10.49 -10.99
CA SER A 191 -3.54 -10.05 -11.90
C SER A 191 -2.21 -10.06 -11.16
N LEU A 192 -1.17 -10.53 -11.84
CA LEU A 192 0.23 -10.44 -11.41
C LEU A 192 0.89 -9.18 -11.98
#